data_AF-A0A8T7A6J3-F1
#
_entry.id   AF-A0A8T7A6J3-F1
#
_cell.length_a   1.000
_cell.length_b   1.000
_cell.length_c   1.000
_cell.angle_alpha   90.00
_cell.angle_beta   90.00
_cell.angle_gamma   90.00
#
_symmetry.space_group_name_H-M   'P 1'
#
loop_
_entity.id
_entity.type
_entity.pdbx_description
1 polymer ?
#
loop_
_entity_poly.entity_id
_entity_poly.type
_entity_poly.pdbx_seq_one_letter_code
_entity_poly.pdbx_strand_id
1 'polypeptide(L)'
;MKKRTSFFIRFAFASLLLANLPPANATSLSSAFSEGSAKLDIRYRFETVDQQNLTKDANASTVRTRLGYQTGTVWGLNAYIEVDDVRRIGVADYN
;
A
#
# COMPACT_ATOMS: atom_id res chain seq x y z
N MET A 1 -3.39 -16.97 21.13
CA MET A 1 -3.40 -15.54 20.77
C MET A 1 -3.81 -15.35 19.31
N LYS A 2 -4.66 -14.35 19.03
CA LYS A 2 -5.28 -14.12 17.72
C LYS A 2 -4.27 -13.46 16.77
N LYS A 3 -3.89 -14.14 15.67
CA LYS A 3 -3.07 -13.56 14.61
C LYS A 3 -3.82 -12.33 14.06
N ARG A 4 -3.33 -11.12 14.39
CA ARG A 4 -3.89 -9.87 13.86
C ARG A 4 -3.23 -9.60 12.52
N THR A 5 -3.97 -9.89 11.46
CA THR A 5 -3.66 -9.47 10.09
C THR A 5 -4.61 -8.33 9.76
N SER A 6 -4.08 -7.24 9.21
CA SER A 6 -4.89 -6.11 8.76
C SER A 6 -4.64 -5.92 7.28
N PHE A 7 -5.72 -5.98 6.52
CA PHE A 7 -5.72 -5.87 5.07
C PHE A 7 -6.62 -4.71 4.67
N PHE A 8 -6.08 -3.80 3.86
CA PHE A 8 -6.81 -2.63 3.39
C PHE A 8 -6.67 -2.50 1.88
N ILE A 9 -7.77 -2.17 1.21
CA ILE A 9 -7.78 -1.79 -0.20
C ILE A 9 -8.23 -0.33 -0.27
N ARG A 10 -7.50 0.49 -1.01
CA ARG A 10 -7.81 1.90 -1.24
C ARG A 10 -7.93 2.12 -2.74
N PHE A 11 -8.96 2.87 -3.12
CA PHE A 11 -9.18 3.29 -4.50
C PHE A 11 -9.33 4.81 -4.51
N ALA A 12 -8.65 5.46 -5.46
CA ALA A 12 -8.78 6.88 -5.70
C ALA A 12 -8.95 7.14 -7.19
N PHE A 13 -9.85 8.06 -7.51
CA PHE A 13 -10.11 8.52 -8.86
C PHE A 13 -9.96 10.03 -8.86
N ALA A 14 -9.05 10.55 -9.69
CA ALA A 14 -8.83 11.99 -9.79
C ALA A 14 -9.33 12.47 -11.15
N SER A 15 -10.24 13.45 -11.11
CA SER A 15 -10.66 14.22 -12.27
C SER A 15 -10.01 15.60 -12.26
N LEU A 16 -9.47 16.02 -13.39
CA LEU A 16 -8.94 17.37 -13.58
C LEU A 16 -10.07 18.31 -14.01
N LEU A 17 -10.17 19.49 -13.38
CA LEU A 17 -11.11 20.57 -13.78
C LEU A 17 -10.79 21.01 -15.22
N LEU A 18 -11.79 20.94 -16.13
CA LEU A 18 -11.68 21.18 -17.58
C LEU A 18 -11.47 22.67 -17.95
N ALA A 19 -10.47 23.34 -17.39
CA ALA A 19 -10.03 24.64 -17.91
C ALA A 19 -8.84 24.43 -18.85
N ASN A 20 -9.13 24.29 -20.15
CA ASN A 20 -8.17 24.49 -21.24
C ASN A 20 -7.00 23.49 -21.30
N LEU A 21 -7.30 22.20 -21.48
CA LEU A 21 -6.29 21.19 -21.79
C LEU A 21 -5.83 21.32 -23.25
N PRO A 22 -4.51 21.33 -23.54
CA PRO A 22 -4.02 21.02 -24.89
C PRO A 22 -4.53 19.62 -25.29
N PRO A 23 -4.71 19.33 -26.60
CA PRO A 23 -5.24 18.05 -27.05
C PRO A 23 -4.45 16.93 -26.39
N ALA A 24 -5.12 16.15 -25.54
CA ALA A 24 -4.51 15.02 -24.86
C ALA A 24 -4.01 14.04 -25.93
N ASN A 25 -2.69 13.98 -26.13
CA ASN A 25 -2.05 13.06 -27.08
C ASN A 25 -2.32 11.58 -26.74
N ALA A 26 -2.85 11.28 -25.56
CA ALA A 26 -3.29 9.96 -25.13
C ALA A 26 -4.82 9.84 -25.20
N THR A 27 -5.36 9.59 -26.39
CA THR A 27 -6.79 9.29 -26.64
C THR A 27 -7.15 7.82 -26.41
N SER A 28 -6.17 6.96 -26.12
CA SER A 28 -6.36 5.51 -26.06
C SER A 28 -6.42 4.99 -24.62
N LEU A 29 -7.28 4.00 -24.38
CA LEU A 29 -7.30 3.29 -23.09
C LEU A 29 -6.01 2.49 -22.87
N SER A 30 -5.34 2.05 -23.95
CA SER A 30 -4.03 1.40 -23.89
C SER A 30 -2.95 2.29 -23.27
N SER A 31 -2.93 3.59 -23.58
CA SER A 31 -1.96 4.53 -23.00
C SER A 31 -2.13 4.70 -21.50
N ALA A 32 -3.36 4.60 -20.96
CA ALA A 32 -3.58 4.60 -19.51
C ALA A 32 -2.86 3.44 -18.80
N PHE A 33 -2.72 2.27 -19.45
CA PHE A 33 -2.02 1.13 -18.86
C PHE A 33 -0.51 1.17 -19.12
N SER A 34 -0.08 1.56 -20.32
CA SER A 34 1.36 1.60 -20.67
C SER A 34 2.11 2.75 -20.01
N GLU A 35 1.44 3.88 -19.77
CA GLU A 35 2.02 5.05 -19.07
C GLU A 35 1.74 5.01 -17.55
N GLY A 36 1.13 3.93 -17.06
CA GLY A 36 0.87 3.74 -15.65
C GLY A 36 2.15 3.50 -14.84
N SER A 37 2.12 3.87 -13.56
CA SER A 37 3.21 3.67 -12.61
C SER A 37 2.82 2.68 -11.52
N ALA A 38 3.62 1.65 -11.34
CA ALA A 38 3.53 0.76 -10.17
C ALA A 38 4.40 1.30 -9.02
N LYS A 39 3.97 1.06 -7.78
CA LYS A 39 4.70 1.37 -6.54
C LYS A 39 4.70 0.15 -5.63
N LEU A 40 5.86 -0.18 -5.09
CA LEU A 40 6.04 -1.24 -4.11
C LEU A 40 6.75 -0.68 -2.88
N ASP A 41 6.11 -0.76 -1.71
CA ASP A 41 6.71 -0.44 -0.41
C ASP A 41 6.63 -1.70 0.47
N ILE A 42 7.79 -2.14 0.96
CA ILE A 42 7.90 -3.23 1.93
C ILE A 42 8.59 -2.66 3.16
N ARG A 43 7.92 -2.80 4.31
CA ARG A 43 8.44 -2.34 5.59
C ARG A 43 8.43 -3.47 6.60
N TYR A 44 9.62 -3.94 6.94
CA TYR A 44 9.84 -4.80 8.08
C TYR A 44 10.05 -3.95 9.34
N ARG A 45 9.42 -4.34 10.44
CA ARG A 45 9.63 -3.76 11.76
C ARG A 45 9.82 -4.87 12.78
N PHE A 46 10.91 -4.77 13.52
CA PHE A 46 11.20 -5.60 14.68
C PHE A 46 11.09 -4.73 15.94
N GLU A 47 10.34 -5.20 16.93
CA GLU A 47 10.16 -4.57 18.23
C GLU A 47 10.45 -5.61 19.32
N THR A 48 11.32 -5.24 20.26
CA THR A 48 11.59 -6.02 21.48
C THR A 48 11.15 -5.15 22.65
N VAL A 49 10.33 -5.71 23.54
CA VAL A 49 9.93 -5.04 24.77
C VAL A 49 10.49 -5.83 25.94
N ASP A 50 11.44 -5.21 26.66
CA ASP A 50 11.95 -5.69 27.94
C ASP A 50 11.00 -5.19 29.04
N GLN A 51 10.31 -6.13 29.70
CA GLN A 51 9.39 -5.83 30.80
C GLN A 51 10.04 -6.28 32.11
N GLN A 52 10.53 -5.31 32.90
CA GLN A 52 11.21 -5.56 34.18
C GLN A 52 10.38 -6.33 35.24
N ASN A 53 9.07 -6.52 35.03
CA ASN A 53 8.15 -7.22 35.93
C ASN A 53 7.55 -8.52 35.35
N LEU A 54 7.98 -8.99 34.16
CA LEU A 54 7.50 -10.23 33.53
C LEU A 54 8.69 -11.08 33.03
N THR A 55 8.62 -12.40 33.23
CA THR A 55 9.76 -13.34 33.02
C THR A 55 10.11 -13.63 31.56
N LYS A 56 9.49 -12.97 30.56
CA LYS A 56 9.73 -13.23 29.14
C LYS A 56 9.72 -11.95 28.30
N ASP A 57 10.71 -11.84 27.42
CA ASP A 57 10.81 -10.77 26.42
C ASP A 57 9.67 -10.87 25.39
N ALA A 58 8.92 -9.78 25.21
CA ALA A 58 7.90 -9.73 24.17
C ALA A 58 8.53 -9.33 22.84
N ASN A 59 8.86 -10.34 22.02
CA ASN A 59 9.36 -10.14 20.66
C ASN A 59 8.21 -10.02 19.65
N ALA A 60 8.24 -8.97 18.85
CA ALA A 60 7.23 -8.66 17.84
C ALA A 60 7.88 -8.31 16.50
N SER A 61 7.74 -9.18 15.50
CA SER A 61 8.06 -8.82 14.12
C SER A 61 6.80 -8.56 13.32
N THR A 62 6.78 -7.45 12.59
CA THR A 62 5.68 -7.06 11.69
C THR A 62 6.23 -6.76 10.31
N VAL A 63 5.58 -7.28 9.27
CA VAL A 63 5.80 -6.90 7.88
C VAL A 63 4.57 -6.16 7.39
N ARG A 64 4.82 -5.05 6.71
CA ARG A 64 3.85 -4.36 5.87
C ARG A 64 4.31 -4.44 4.43
N THR A 65 3.42 -4.83 3.55
CA THR A 65 3.59 -4.81 2.10
C THR A 65 2.50 -3.94 1.51
N ARG A 66 2.89 -2.97 0.69
CA ARG A 66 2.00 -2.05 -0.02
C ARG A 66 2.29 -2.13 -1.50
N LEU A 67 1.27 -2.46 -2.28
CA LEU A 67 1.32 -2.47 -3.73
C LEU A 67 0.34 -1.44 -4.26
N GLY A 68 0.85 -0.47 -5.01
CA GLY A 68 0.05 0.57 -5.66
C GLY A 68 0.22 0.53 -7.18
N TYR A 69 -0.85 0.85 -7.90
CA TYR A 69 -0.81 1.07 -9.35
C TYR A 69 -1.64 2.28 -9.72
N GLN A 70 -1.00 3.23 -10.41
CA GLN A 70 -1.63 4.42 -10.97
C GLN A 70 -1.65 4.33 -12.48
N THR A 71 -2.79 4.58 -13.11
CA THR A 71 -2.87 4.68 -14.57
C THR A 71 -2.22 5.98 -15.06
N GLY A 72 -1.79 5.99 -16.32
CA GLY A 72 -1.54 7.23 -17.06
C GLY A 72 -2.80 8.09 -17.18
N THR A 73 -2.63 9.34 -17.61
CA THR A 73 -3.74 10.29 -17.76
C THR A 73 -4.36 10.19 -19.14
N VAL A 74 -5.65 9.80 -19.19
CA VAL A 74 -6.44 9.77 -20.43
C VAL A 74 -7.59 10.76 -20.28
N TRP A 75 -7.70 11.70 -21.22
CA TRP A 75 -8.70 12.78 -21.18
C TRP A 75 -8.73 13.58 -19.86
N GLY A 76 -7.58 13.73 -19.19
CA GLY A 76 -7.50 14.41 -17.89
C GLY A 76 -7.98 13.57 -16.71
N LEU A 77 -8.23 12.27 -16.91
CA LEU A 77 -8.62 11.31 -15.88
C LEU A 77 -7.49 10.34 -15.56
N ASN A 78 -7.35 9.98 -14.30
CA ASN A 78 -6.51 8.87 -13.86
C ASN A 78 -7.16 8.09 -12.71
N ALA A 79 -6.74 6.84 -12.56
CA ALA A 79 -7.17 5.97 -11.48
C ALA A 79 -5.96 5.46 -10.70
N TYR A 80 -6.14 5.28 -9.40
CA TYR A 80 -5.16 4.70 -8.51
C TYR A 80 -5.79 3.61 -7.64
N ILE A 81 -5.15 2.46 -7.58
CA ILE A 81 -5.50 1.37 -6.67
C ILE A 81 -4.30 1.04 -5.79
N GLU A 82 -4.54 0.84 -4.51
CA GLU A 82 -3.53 0.46 -3.52
C GLU A 82 -4.05 -0.68 -2.65
N VAL A 83 -3.19 -1.68 -2.45
CA VAL A 83 -3.43 -2.84 -1.61
C VAL A 83 -2.35 -2.86 -0.51
N ASP A 84 -2.80 -2.82 0.73
CA ASP A 84 -1.98 -2.85 1.93
C ASP A 84 -2.21 -4.16 2.69
N ASP A 85 -1.14 -4.90 2.94
CA ASP A 85 -1.12 -6.08 3.79
C ASP A 85 -0.17 -5.87 4.97
N VAL A 86 -0.69 -5.96 6.18
CA VAL A 86 0.11 -5.87 7.41
C VAL A 86 -0.07 -7.16 8.21
N ARG A 87 1.03 -7.90 8.36
CA ARG A 87 1.06 -9.18 9.05
C ARG A 87 2.16 -9.22 10.10
N ARG A 88 1.85 -9.80 11.25
CA ARG A 88 2.91 -10.25 12.17
C ARG A 88 3.56 -11.51 11.63
N ILE A 89 4.89 -11.55 11.69
CA ILE A 89 5.69 -12.73 11.37
C ILE A 89 6.51 -13.14 12.58
N GLY A 90 6.83 -14.43 12.69
CA GLY A 90 7.56 -14.99 13.84
C GLY A 90 6.69 -15.67 14.90
N VAL A 91 7.35 -16.48 15.73
CA VAL A 91 6.77 -17.12 16.92
C VAL A 91 6.56 -16.04 17.98
N ALA A 92 5.28 -15.81 18.27
CA ALA A 92 4.85 -15.00 19.38
C ALA A 92 5.00 -15.86 20.65
N ASP A 93 6.22 -15.94 21.20
CA ASP A 93 6.44 -16.52 22.52
C ASP A 93 6.00 -15.51 23.58
N TYR A 94 4.68 -15.43 23.78
CA TYR A 94 4.11 -14.75 24.94
C TYR A 94 3.82 -15.81 26.01
N ASN A 95 4.17 -15.51 27.26
CA ASN A 95 3.50 -16.12 28.41
C ASN A 95 2.21 -15.34 28.70
#